data_AF-A0A2T0VW98-F1
#
_entry.id   AF-A0A2T0VW98-F1
#
_cell.length_a   1.000
_cell.length_b   1.000
_cell.length_c   1.000
_cell.angle_alpha   90.00
_cell.angle_beta   90.00
_cell.angle_gamma   90.00
#
_symmetry.space_group_name_H-M   'P 1'
#
loop_
_entity.id
_entity.type
_entity.pdbx_description
1 polymer ?
#
loop_
_entity_poly.entity_id
_entity_poly.type
_entity_poly.pdbx_seq_one_letter_code
_entity_poly.pdbx_strand_id
1 'polypeptide(L)'
;MGQIAYRADTGEIVEAFSVSDLEWDALCNAQTGTVLMPRSKWPAVPKTSSRGLRFFAHNVGFSGNPPKPESYAHTRLKIDILKAARSLGYTADLEVAGSTPDGNQWIADVLVTLPNGNKTAFEVQLSSQHLNDFRLRTKRYRESSVKCCWIISEEPVGNHLRKAIFNENFEYNQAHIELQVDDEDLLTFGVTLKDKSTYPDSCPTLRFGRGQEIRRMSLQDAIDGFLKGCPIWRRPTWYWQAN
;
A
#
# COMPACT_ATOMS: atom_id res chain seq x y z
N MET A 1 0.14 16.06 -1.25
CA MET A 1 0.43 15.45 -2.56
C MET A 1 -0.41 14.19 -2.65
N GLY A 2 -1.05 13.92 -3.78
CA GLY A 2 -1.81 12.70 -4.02
C GLY A 2 -1.68 12.26 -5.48
N GLN A 3 -1.93 10.98 -5.77
CA GLN A 3 -1.86 10.42 -7.13
C GLN A 3 -3.19 10.46 -7.88
N ILE A 4 -4.26 10.80 -7.16
CA ILE A 4 -5.61 10.90 -7.70
C ILE A 4 -6.21 12.26 -7.37
N ALA A 5 -7.08 12.73 -8.27
CA ALA A 5 -7.98 13.86 -8.06
C ALA A 5 -9.36 13.50 -8.64
N TYR A 6 -10.38 14.30 -8.34
CA TYR A 6 -11.71 14.16 -8.94
C TYR A 6 -11.97 15.30 -9.89
N ARG A 7 -12.49 15.05 -11.09
CA ARG A 7 -13.03 16.11 -11.94
C ARG A 7 -14.24 16.74 -11.25
N ALA A 8 -14.29 18.06 -11.19
CA ALA A 8 -15.33 18.77 -10.44
C ALA A 8 -16.72 18.71 -11.10
N ASP A 9 -16.76 18.56 -12.42
CA ASP A 9 -17.97 18.51 -13.23
C ASP A 9 -18.65 17.13 -13.23
N THR A 10 -17.86 16.08 -13.31
CA THR A 10 -18.32 14.69 -13.50
C THR A 10 -18.18 13.86 -12.23
N GLY A 11 -17.28 14.24 -11.32
CA GLY A 11 -16.91 13.42 -10.17
C GLY A 11 -16.06 12.20 -10.54
N GLU A 12 -15.56 12.11 -11.78
CA GLU A 12 -14.68 11.02 -12.20
C GLU A 12 -13.28 11.14 -11.60
N ILE A 13 -12.66 9.99 -11.31
CA ILE A 13 -11.28 9.93 -10.81
C ILE A 13 -10.32 10.22 -11.97
N VAL A 14 -9.35 11.09 -11.71
CA VAL A 14 -8.20 11.35 -12.57
C VAL A 14 -6.95 10.80 -11.90
N GLU A 15 -6.30 9.84 -12.54
CA GLU A 15 -5.06 9.23 -12.07
C GLU A 15 -3.85 9.86 -12.76
N ALA A 16 -2.97 10.50 -11.99
CA ALA A 16 -1.82 11.23 -12.54
C ALA A 16 -0.83 10.34 -13.32
N PHE A 17 -0.84 9.02 -13.08
CA PHE A 17 0.03 8.02 -13.70
C PHE A 17 -0.62 7.25 -14.86
N SER A 18 -1.90 7.49 -15.15
CA SER A 18 -2.66 6.80 -16.20
C SER A 18 -3.09 7.72 -17.34
N VAL A 19 -3.21 9.02 -17.09
CA VAL A 19 -3.54 10.00 -18.15
C VAL A 19 -2.39 10.17 -19.13
N SER A 20 -2.74 10.38 -20.41
CA SER A 20 -1.79 10.68 -21.47
C SER A 20 -1.07 12.02 -21.25
N ASP A 21 0.02 12.25 -21.97
CA ASP A 21 0.76 13.52 -21.90
C ASP A 21 -0.11 14.70 -22.32
N LEU A 22 -0.90 14.53 -23.37
CA LEU A 22 -1.84 15.55 -23.85
C LEU A 22 -2.88 15.91 -22.79
N GLU A 23 -3.46 14.90 -22.13
CA GLU A 23 -4.43 15.11 -21.06
C GLU A 23 -3.78 15.74 -19.82
N TRP A 24 -2.55 15.34 -19.48
CA TRP A 24 -1.82 15.92 -18.36
C TRP A 24 -1.49 17.39 -18.61
N ASP A 25 -1.07 17.75 -19.82
CA ASP A 25 -0.80 19.13 -20.22
C ASP A 25 -2.10 19.95 -20.22
N ALA A 26 -3.20 19.38 -20.69
CA ALA A 26 -4.52 20.01 -20.60
C ALA A 26 -4.92 20.28 -19.13
N LEU A 27 -4.69 19.32 -18.23
CA LEU A 27 -4.94 19.49 -16.79
C LEU A 27 -4.05 20.59 -16.19
N CYS A 28 -2.77 20.65 -16.56
CA CYS A 28 -1.84 21.68 -16.08
C CYS A 28 -2.27 23.10 -16.47
N ASN A 29 -2.93 23.24 -17.62
CA ASN A 29 -3.42 24.52 -18.14
C ASN A 29 -4.90 24.80 -17.82
N ALA A 30 -5.58 23.88 -17.13
CA ALA A 30 -7.00 24.01 -16.83
C ALA A 30 -7.26 25.08 -15.75
N GLN A 31 -8.48 25.62 -15.75
CA GLN A 31 -8.90 26.58 -14.74
C GLN A 31 -8.85 25.96 -13.34
N THR A 32 -8.42 26.76 -12.35
CA THR A 32 -8.42 26.34 -10.94
C THR A 32 -9.81 25.84 -10.54
N GLY A 33 -9.86 24.65 -9.93
CA GLY A 33 -11.10 24.01 -9.52
C GLY A 33 -11.64 22.98 -10.53
N THR A 34 -11.02 22.82 -11.70
CA THR A 34 -11.38 21.75 -12.66
C THR A 34 -11.22 20.36 -12.05
N VAL A 35 -10.18 20.18 -11.23
CA VAL A 35 -9.96 18.96 -10.46
C VAL A 35 -9.84 19.29 -8.97
N LEU A 36 -10.34 18.39 -8.12
CA LEU A 36 -10.44 18.55 -6.68
C LEU A 36 -9.69 17.43 -5.95
N MET A 37 -9.06 17.77 -4.83
CA MET A 37 -8.43 16.79 -3.94
C MET A 37 -9.50 15.86 -3.33
N PRO A 38 -9.27 14.53 -3.27
CA PRO A 38 -10.24 13.53 -2.83
C PRO A 38 -11.02 13.84 -1.55
N ARG A 39 -10.29 14.24 -0.50
CA ARG A 39 -10.82 14.37 0.86
C ARG A 39 -11.29 15.78 1.19
N SER A 40 -10.48 16.77 0.85
CA SER A 40 -10.79 18.17 1.17
C SER A 40 -11.76 18.80 0.17
N LYS A 41 -11.96 18.17 -1.00
CA LYS A 41 -12.65 18.76 -2.16
C LYS A 41 -12.08 20.13 -2.56
N TRP A 42 -10.88 20.46 -2.08
CA TRP A 42 -10.18 21.69 -2.39
C TRP A 42 -9.60 21.60 -3.81
N PRO A 43 -9.52 22.71 -4.57
CA PRO A 43 -8.89 22.71 -5.88
C PRO A 43 -7.50 22.05 -5.86
N ALA A 44 -7.32 21.09 -6.77
CA ALA A 44 -6.07 20.38 -6.98
C ALA A 44 -5.26 21.04 -8.10
N VAL A 45 -3.94 21.13 -7.91
CA VAL A 45 -2.97 21.64 -8.88
C VAL A 45 -2.13 20.46 -9.37
N PRO A 46 -2.19 20.10 -10.67
CA PRO A 46 -1.30 19.11 -11.27
C PRO A 46 0.15 19.60 -11.23
N LYS A 47 1.08 18.73 -10.87
CA LYS A 47 2.51 19.03 -10.79
C LYS A 47 3.35 17.83 -11.20
N THR A 48 4.48 18.11 -11.82
CA THR A 48 5.50 17.10 -12.15
C THR A 48 6.74 17.35 -11.30
N SER A 49 7.22 16.31 -10.60
CA SER A 49 8.47 16.39 -9.84
C SER A 49 9.69 16.45 -10.78
N SER A 50 10.84 16.86 -10.27
CA SER A 50 12.11 16.82 -11.02
C SER A 50 12.51 15.41 -11.48
N ARG A 51 11.90 14.36 -10.92
CA ARG A 51 12.08 12.95 -11.30
C ARG A 51 10.98 12.43 -12.23
N GLY A 52 10.14 13.31 -12.78
CA GLY A 52 9.09 12.95 -13.75
C GLY A 52 7.80 12.39 -13.14
N LEU A 53 7.73 12.15 -11.83
CA LEU A 53 6.47 11.72 -11.19
C LEU A 53 5.46 12.86 -11.21
N ARG A 54 4.32 12.60 -11.86
CA ARG A 54 3.10 13.42 -11.86
C ARG A 54 2.33 13.23 -10.56
N PHE A 55 1.73 14.29 -10.04
CA PHE A 55 0.93 14.27 -8.81
C PHE A 55 0.02 15.50 -8.71
N PHE A 56 -0.95 15.43 -7.81
CA PHE A 56 -1.81 16.55 -7.45
C PHE A 56 -1.42 17.15 -6.09
N ALA A 57 -1.41 18.48 -5.99
CA ALA A 57 -1.22 19.22 -4.75
C ALA A 57 -2.43 20.10 -4.44
N HIS A 58 -2.65 20.43 -3.16
CA HIS A 58 -3.64 21.45 -2.82
C HIS A 58 -3.24 22.78 -3.45
N ASN A 59 -4.19 23.50 -4.03
CA ASN A 59 -3.98 24.86 -4.49
C ASN A 59 -3.65 25.80 -3.32
N VAL A 60 -2.99 26.92 -3.63
CA VAL A 60 -2.66 27.98 -2.66
C VAL A 60 -3.91 28.43 -1.88
N GLY A 61 -3.71 28.82 -0.62
CA GLY A 61 -4.80 29.27 0.25
C GLY A 61 -5.58 28.16 0.96
N PHE A 62 -5.21 26.89 0.80
CA PHE A 62 -5.78 25.81 1.61
C PHE A 62 -5.45 26.02 3.09
N SER A 63 -6.48 26.29 3.91
CA SER A 63 -6.36 26.56 5.34
C SER A 63 -6.37 25.30 6.21
N GLY A 64 -6.70 24.15 5.63
CA GLY A 64 -6.65 22.87 6.33
C GLY A 64 -5.22 22.35 6.48
N ASN A 65 -5.02 21.37 7.35
CA ASN A 65 -3.74 20.68 7.45
C ASN A 65 -3.60 19.68 6.29
N PRO A 66 -2.75 19.96 5.28
CA PRO A 66 -2.54 18.98 4.23
C PRO A 66 -1.89 17.72 4.83
N PRO A 67 -2.19 16.54 4.28
CA PRO A 67 -1.49 15.32 4.68
C PRO A 67 0.02 15.52 4.49
N LYS A 68 0.82 14.95 5.40
CA LYS A 68 2.27 14.93 5.23
C LYS A 68 2.59 14.35 3.84
N PRO A 69 3.49 14.98 3.06
CA PRO A 69 3.87 14.45 1.77
C PRO A 69 4.36 13.01 1.91
N GLU A 70 3.80 12.11 1.10
CA GLU A 70 4.34 10.76 0.99
C GLU A 70 5.71 10.81 0.32
N SER A 71 6.58 9.88 0.70
CA SER A 71 7.88 9.74 0.07
C SER A 71 7.74 9.24 -1.38
N TYR A 72 8.68 9.59 -2.26
CA TYR A 72 8.66 9.17 -3.67
C TYR A 72 8.50 7.65 -3.83
N ALA A 73 9.26 6.86 -3.06
CA ALA A 73 9.22 5.40 -3.13
C ALA A 73 7.87 4.82 -2.71
N HIS A 74 7.24 5.39 -1.68
CA HIS A 74 5.93 4.98 -1.19
C HIS A 74 4.89 5.13 -2.31
N THR A 75 4.84 6.31 -2.92
CA THR A 75 3.94 6.62 -4.03
C THR A 75 4.16 5.68 -5.22
N ARG A 76 5.42 5.42 -5.58
CA ARG A 76 5.77 4.50 -6.67
C ARG A 76 5.34 3.06 -6.39
N LEU A 77 5.53 2.54 -5.17
CA LEU A 77 5.07 1.20 -4.82
C LEU A 77 3.56 1.06 -4.94
N LYS A 78 2.77 2.03 -4.46
CA LYS A 78 1.30 1.97 -4.61
C LYS A 78 0.88 1.87 -6.07
N ILE A 79 1.51 2.68 -6.93
CA ILE A 79 1.25 2.66 -8.38
C ILE A 79 1.62 1.30 -8.97
N ASP A 80 2.80 0.76 -8.64
CA ASP A 80 3.26 -0.52 -9.17
C ASP A 80 2.35 -1.68 -8.70
N ILE A 81 1.87 -1.66 -7.44
CA ILE A 81 0.92 -2.64 -6.89
C ILE A 81 -0.40 -2.58 -7.67
N LEU A 82 -0.96 -1.39 -7.83
CA LEU A 82 -2.20 -1.18 -8.57
C LEU A 82 -2.06 -1.65 -10.02
N LYS A 83 -0.96 -1.28 -10.70
CA LYS A 83 -0.70 -1.69 -12.09
C LYS A 83 -0.57 -3.20 -12.22
N ALA A 84 0.13 -3.85 -11.29
CA ALA A 84 0.26 -5.31 -11.25
C ALA A 84 -1.09 -6.00 -11.00
N ALA A 85 -1.92 -5.49 -10.10
CA ALA A 85 -3.26 -6.04 -9.87
C ALA A 85 -4.16 -5.89 -11.12
N ARG A 86 -4.12 -4.73 -11.79
CA ARG A 86 -4.87 -4.49 -13.03
C ARG A 86 -4.38 -5.33 -14.20
N SER A 87 -3.07 -5.57 -14.34
CA SER A 87 -2.53 -6.44 -15.40
C SER A 87 -2.91 -7.91 -15.22
N LEU A 88 -3.22 -8.32 -13.99
CA LEU A 88 -3.79 -9.64 -13.66
C LEU A 88 -5.32 -9.72 -13.89
N GLY A 89 -5.96 -8.62 -14.33
CA GLY A 89 -7.39 -8.57 -14.60
C GLY A 89 -8.27 -8.28 -13.39
N TYR A 90 -7.69 -7.85 -12.25
CA TYR A 90 -8.46 -7.45 -11.07
C TYR A 90 -8.80 -5.96 -11.09
N THR A 91 -9.90 -5.59 -10.44
CA THR A 91 -10.20 -4.17 -10.16
C THR A 91 -9.29 -3.70 -9.04
N ALA A 92 -8.61 -2.57 -9.21
CA ALA A 92 -7.73 -2.00 -8.18
C ALA A 92 -7.76 -0.48 -8.22
N ASP A 93 -7.83 0.14 -7.04
CA ASP A 93 -7.97 1.60 -6.86
C ASP A 93 -7.05 2.11 -5.76
N LEU A 94 -6.60 3.36 -5.87
CA LEU A 94 -5.73 4.03 -4.89
C LEU A 94 -6.50 4.79 -3.81
N GLU A 95 -5.91 4.85 -2.62
CA GLU A 95 -6.37 5.71 -1.52
C GLU A 95 -7.87 5.53 -1.20
N VAL A 96 -8.34 4.28 -1.21
CA VAL A 96 -9.77 3.96 -1.06
C VAL A 96 -10.17 4.04 0.40
N ALA A 97 -11.08 4.96 0.71
CA ALA A 97 -11.67 5.09 2.03
C ALA A 97 -12.73 4.01 2.29
N GLY A 98 -12.86 3.62 3.55
CA GLY A 98 -13.94 2.79 4.04
C GLY A 98 -14.11 2.94 5.54
N SER A 99 -15.06 2.19 6.08
CA SER A 99 -15.34 2.18 7.51
C SER A 99 -15.71 0.79 8.00
N THR A 100 -15.34 0.49 9.23
CA THR A 100 -15.85 -0.65 9.98
C THR A 100 -17.35 -0.48 10.28
N PRO A 101 -18.06 -1.56 10.66
CA PRO A 101 -19.47 -1.49 11.06
C PRO A 101 -19.76 -0.53 12.23
N ASP A 102 -18.79 -0.33 13.13
CA ASP A 102 -18.88 0.61 14.26
C ASP A 102 -18.47 2.05 13.90
N GLY A 103 -18.18 2.32 12.62
CA GLY A 103 -17.94 3.66 12.09
C GLY A 103 -16.47 4.11 12.10
N ASN A 104 -15.52 3.27 12.54
CA ASN A 104 -14.10 3.60 12.47
C ASN A 104 -13.62 3.66 11.02
N GLN A 105 -13.12 4.83 10.64
CA GLN A 105 -12.65 5.09 9.29
C GLN A 105 -11.27 4.47 9.03
N TRP A 106 -11.04 4.05 7.79
CA TRP A 106 -9.76 3.60 7.27
C TRP A 106 -9.59 4.06 5.82
N ILE A 107 -8.35 4.06 5.34
CA ILE A 107 -8.00 4.34 3.95
C ILE A 107 -6.94 3.32 3.55
N ALA A 108 -7.25 2.51 2.55
CA ALA A 108 -6.29 1.57 1.96
C ALA A 108 -5.40 2.30 0.97
N ASP A 109 -4.09 2.06 1.04
CA ASP A 109 -3.15 2.58 0.03
C ASP A 109 -3.54 2.10 -1.37
N VAL A 110 -3.78 0.80 -1.53
CA VAL A 110 -4.39 0.19 -2.73
C VAL A 110 -5.45 -0.80 -2.28
N LEU A 111 -6.66 -0.71 -2.83
CA LEU A 111 -7.71 -1.71 -2.62
C LEU A 111 -7.91 -2.51 -3.90
N VAL A 112 -7.74 -3.83 -3.82
CA VAL A 112 -8.02 -4.76 -4.92
C VAL A 112 -9.34 -5.46 -4.65
N THR A 113 -10.21 -5.53 -5.66
CA THR A 113 -11.48 -6.25 -5.63
C THR A 113 -11.44 -7.39 -6.64
N LEU A 114 -11.64 -8.61 -6.14
CA LEU A 114 -11.74 -9.82 -6.93
C LEU A 114 -13.11 -9.91 -7.63
N PRO A 115 -13.25 -10.70 -8.72
CA PRO A 115 -14.53 -10.85 -9.43
C PRO A 115 -15.69 -11.36 -8.56
N ASN A 116 -15.39 -12.10 -7.49
CA ASN A 116 -16.38 -12.58 -6.53
C ASN A 116 -16.76 -11.54 -5.44
N GLY A 117 -16.26 -10.31 -5.55
CA GLY A 117 -16.52 -9.21 -4.61
C GLY A 117 -15.60 -9.18 -3.39
N ASN A 118 -14.73 -10.18 -3.20
CA ASN A 118 -13.77 -10.17 -2.10
C ASN A 118 -12.77 -9.03 -2.27
N LYS A 119 -12.47 -8.35 -1.16
CA LYS A 119 -11.62 -7.17 -1.13
C LYS A 119 -10.34 -7.41 -0.34
N THR A 120 -9.26 -6.83 -0.83
CA THR A 120 -7.93 -6.92 -0.25
C THR A 120 -7.26 -5.56 -0.27
N ALA A 121 -6.92 -5.04 0.91
CA ALA A 121 -6.10 -3.85 1.08
C ALA A 121 -4.61 -4.24 1.03
N PHE A 122 -3.86 -3.59 0.13
CA PHE A 122 -2.40 -3.59 0.15
C PHE A 122 -1.93 -2.27 0.75
N GLU A 123 -1.09 -2.37 1.78
CA GLU A 123 -0.55 -1.23 2.53
C GLU A 123 0.96 -1.14 2.35
N VAL A 124 1.50 0.05 2.13
CA VAL A 124 2.94 0.28 1.97
C VAL A 124 3.49 0.94 3.24
N GLN A 125 4.46 0.30 3.90
CA GLN A 125 5.08 0.86 5.10
C GLN A 125 6.60 0.89 5.00
N LEU A 126 7.15 2.08 4.67
CA LEU A 126 8.59 2.27 4.54
C LEU A 126 9.23 2.94 5.77
N SER A 127 8.43 3.37 6.75
CA SER A 127 8.89 3.99 8.00
C SER A 127 8.50 3.16 9.21
N SER A 128 9.31 3.22 10.28
CA SER A 128 8.98 2.51 11.52
C SER A 128 7.56 2.84 11.97
N GLN A 129 6.83 1.81 12.36
CA GLN A 129 5.48 1.84 12.91
C GLN A 129 5.45 0.78 14.02
N HIS A 130 4.70 1.02 15.09
CA HIS A 130 4.65 0.07 16.20
C HIS A 130 3.83 -1.17 15.82
N LEU A 131 4.15 -2.33 16.40
CA LEU A 131 3.43 -3.59 16.18
C LEU A 131 1.91 -3.44 16.43
N ASN A 132 1.53 -2.73 17.50
CA ASN A 132 0.14 -2.48 17.83
C ASN A 132 -0.60 -1.66 16.75
N ASP A 133 0.08 -0.73 16.07
CA ASP A 133 -0.51 0.05 14.98
C ASP A 133 -0.76 -0.83 13.74
N PHE A 134 0.17 -1.74 13.42
CA PHE A 134 -0.02 -2.73 12.36
C PHE A 134 -1.24 -3.59 12.65
N ARG A 135 -1.35 -4.12 13.87
CA ARG A 135 -2.51 -4.94 14.29
C ARG A 135 -3.82 -4.15 14.27
N LEU A 136 -3.84 -2.93 14.79
CA LEU A 136 -5.05 -2.10 14.81
C LEU A 136 -5.52 -1.72 13.40
N ARG A 137 -4.60 -1.42 12.49
CA ARG A 137 -4.91 -1.18 11.07
C ARG A 137 -5.45 -2.45 10.39
N THR A 138 -4.77 -3.58 10.58
CA THR A 138 -5.21 -4.87 10.04
C THR A 138 -6.57 -5.30 10.59
N LYS A 139 -6.81 -5.11 11.89
CA LYS A 139 -8.09 -5.39 12.55
C LYS A 139 -9.24 -4.62 11.93
N ARG A 140 -9.06 -3.32 11.64
CA ARG A 140 -10.08 -2.50 10.97
C ARG A 140 -10.45 -3.04 9.58
N TYR A 141 -9.47 -3.51 8.82
CA TYR A 141 -9.77 -4.18 7.55
C TYR A 141 -10.56 -5.47 7.75
N ARG A 142 -10.14 -6.32 8.69
CA ARG A 142 -10.83 -7.57 9.02
C ARG A 142 -12.28 -7.34 9.44
N GLU A 143 -12.52 -6.38 10.31
CA GLU A 143 -13.88 -5.97 10.75
C GLU A 143 -14.75 -5.46 9.58
N SER A 144 -14.10 -4.97 8.52
CA SER A 144 -14.76 -4.53 7.29
C SER A 144 -14.85 -5.61 6.22
N SER A 145 -14.55 -6.88 6.56
CA SER A 145 -14.45 -8.00 5.60
C SER A 145 -13.45 -7.77 4.45
N VAL A 146 -12.38 -7.02 4.74
CA VAL A 146 -11.27 -6.74 3.82
C VAL A 146 -10.01 -7.47 4.32
N LYS A 147 -9.37 -8.27 3.47
CA LYS A 147 -8.05 -8.84 3.79
C LYS A 147 -6.98 -7.75 3.77
N CYS A 148 -5.88 -7.92 4.50
CA CYS A 148 -4.79 -6.95 4.51
C CYS A 148 -3.45 -7.64 4.19
N CYS A 149 -2.64 -7.00 3.33
CA CYS A 149 -1.27 -7.37 3.04
C CYS A 149 -0.36 -6.16 3.13
N TRP A 150 0.76 -6.31 3.82
CA TRP A 150 1.73 -5.25 4.02
C TRP A 150 2.95 -5.42 3.12
N ILE A 151 3.29 -4.41 2.34
CA ILE A 151 4.59 -4.30 1.67
C ILE A 151 5.44 -3.35 2.51
N ILE A 152 6.45 -3.91 3.17
CA ILE A 152 7.26 -3.20 4.16
C ILE A 152 8.70 -3.09 3.71
N SER A 153 9.39 -2.01 4.06
CA SER A 153 10.83 -1.99 3.87
C SER A 153 11.47 -3.06 4.77
N GLU A 154 12.39 -3.87 4.23
CA GLU A 154 13.05 -4.90 5.04
C GLU A 154 13.79 -4.29 6.23
N GLU A 155 14.39 -3.13 5.99
CA GLU A 155 14.99 -2.25 6.98
C GLU A 155 14.43 -0.84 6.87
N PRO A 156 14.15 -0.15 8.00
CA PRO A 156 14.17 -0.68 9.36
C PRO A 156 12.86 -1.41 9.74
N VAL A 157 11.81 -1.35 8.91
CA VAL A 157 10.45 -1.74 9.32
C VAL A 157 10.34 -3.23 9.61
N GLY A 158 10.77 -4.08 8.67
CA GLY A 158 10.75 -5.52 8.86
C GLY A 158 11.51 -5.96 10.11
N ASN A 159 12.70 -5.42 10.34
CA ASN A 159 13.51 -5.75 11.51
C ASN A 159 12.84 -5.35 12.83
N HIS A 160 12.33 -4.13 12.90
CA HIS A 160 11.64 -3.66 14.11
C HIS A 160 10.37 -4.47 14.39
N LEU A 161 9.60 -4.79 13.34
CA LEU A 161 8.40 -5.62 13.46
C LEU A 161 8.73 -7.02 13.99
N ARG A 162 9.74 -7.67 13.40
CA ARG A 162 10.23 -8.99 13.85
C ARG A 162 10.68 -8.97 15.31
N LYS A 163 11.46 -7.97 15.70
CA LYS A 163 11.96 -7.83 17.07
C LYS A 163 10.82 -7.62 18.07
N ALA A 164 9.81 -6.82 17.70
CA ALA A 164 8.64 -6.61 18.54
C ALA A 164 7.84 -7.91 18.74
N ILE A 165 7.58 -8.67 17.67
CA ILE A 165 6.88 -9.96 17.74
C ILE A 165 7.68 -10.98 18.54
N PHE A 166 9.02 -11.05 18.33
CA PHE A 166 9.90 -11.91 19.12
C PHE A 166 9.78 -11.65 20.62
N ASN A 167 9.84 -10.37 21.01
CA ASN A 167 9.79 -9.96 22.41
C ASN A 167 8.43 -10.29 23.06
N GLU A 168 7.33 -10.13 22.33
CA GLU A 168 6.01 -10.51 22.83
C GLU A 168 5.85 -12.03 22.99
N ASN A 169 6.55 -12.80 22.16
CA ASN A 169 6.56 -14.27 22.20
C ASN A 169 7.74 -14.84 23.01
N PHE A 170 8.34 -14.06 23.91
CA PHE A 170 9.57 -14.45 24.61
C PHE A 170 9.46 -15.81 25.34
N GLU A 171 8.37 -16.05 26.07
CA GLU A 171 8.14 -17.33 26.77
C GLU A 171 7.98 -18.50 25.80
N TYR A 172 7.19 -18.30 24.73
CA TYR A 172 7.04 -19.29 23.66
C TYR A 172 8.39 -19.63 23.02
N ASN A 173 9.17 -18.60 22.68
CA ASN A 173 10.47 -18.71 22.03
C ASN A 173 11.54 -19.36 22.91
N GLN A 174 11.43 -19.29 24.24
CA GLN A 174 12.30 -20.05 25.14
C GLN A 174 11.95 -21.54 25.19
N ALA A 175 10.67 -21.88 25.03
CA ALA A 175 10.18 -23.25 25.16
C ALA A 175 10.22 -24.07 23.85
N HIS A 176 10.46 -23.43 22.70
CA HIS A 176 10.39 -24.06 21.38
C HIS A 176 11.68 -23.86 20.58
N ILE A 177 11.99 -24.83 19.73
CA ILE A 177 13.12 -24.76 18.79
C ILE A 177 12.86 -23.70 17.71
N GLU A 178 11.62 -23.62 17.23
CA GLU A 178 11.21 -22.67 16.21
C GLU A 178 10.74 -21.35 16.84
N LEU A 179 11.25 -20.23 16.33
CA LEU A 179 10.95 -18.90 16.85
C LEU A 179 9.69 -18.31 16.19
N GLN A 180 8.77 -17.81 17.00
CA GLN A 180 7.65 -16.99 16.57
C GLN A 180 8.05 -15.52 16.50
N VAL A 181 8.36 -15.12 15.27
CA VAL A 181 8.69 -13.74 14.89
C VAL A 181 7.81 -13.24 13.74
N ASP A 182 6.76 -14.01 13.40
CA ASP A 182 5.62 -13.65 12.53
C ASP A 182 4.34 -13.62 13.36
N ASP A 183 3.32 -13.01 12.76
CA ASP A 183 1.99 -12.89 13.32
C ASP A 183 0.97 -13.41 12.29
N GLU A 184 0.03 -14.25 12.74
CA GLU A 184 -1.05 -14.82 11.93
C GLU A 184 -1.95 -13.76 11.29
N ASP A 185 -2.02 -12.58 11.90
CA ASP A 185 -2.81 -11.49 11.40
C ASP A 185 -2.01 -10.55 10.50
N LEU A 186 -0.67 -10.61 10.51
CA LEU A 186 0.18 -9.69 9.77
C LEU A 186 0.95 -10.42 8.66
N LEU A 187 0.32 -10.57 7.51
CA LEU A 187 1.01 -11.00 6.31
C LEU A 187 1.86 -9.87 5.73
N THR A 188 3.16 -10.12 5.57
CA THR A 188 4.12 -9.12 5.09
C THR A 188 4.95 -9.63 3.92
N PHE A 189 5.19 -8.74 2.96
CA PHE A 189 6.26 -8.86 1.99
C PHE A 189 7.31 -7.78 2.26
N GLY A 190 8.57 -8.18 2.26
CA GLY A 190 9.71 -7.27 2.35
C GLY A 190 10.08 -6.69 0.99
N VAL A 191 10.42 -5.41 0.95
CA VAL A 191 11.08 -4.77 -0.19
C VAL A 191 12.38 -4.12 0.27
N THR A 192 13.45 -4.30 -0.52
CA THR A 192 14.73 -3.60 -0.30
C THR A 192 14.79 -2.39 -1.22
N LEU A 193 14.90 -1.21 -0.63
CA LEU A 193 15.10 0.06 -1.33
C LEU A 193 16.31 0.76 -0.72
N LYS A 194 17.01 1.57 -1.53
CA LYS A 194 18.15 2.38 -1.05
C LYS A 194 17.72 3.35 0.05
N ASP A 195 16.64 4.08 -0.20
CA ASP A 195 15.98 4.98 0.73
C ASP A 195 14.53 5.24 0.24
N LYS A 196 13.79 6.09 0.96
CA LYS A 196 12.38 6.39 0.63
C LYS A 196 12.25 7.49 -0.44
N SER A 197 13.34 8.17 -0.75
CA SER A 197 13.40 9.29 -1.70
C SER A 197 13.77 8.83 -3.12
N THR A 198 14.23 7.59 -3.25
CA THR A 198 14.66 6.96 -4.51
C THR A 198 13.84 5.71 -4.79
N TYR A 199 13.71 5.39 -6.07
CA TYR A 199 13.02 4.18 -6.52
C TYR A 199 13.79 3.61 -7.72
N PRO A 200 14.00 2.29 -7.80
CA PRO A 200 14.69 1.68 -8.93
C PRO A 200 13.90 1.87 -10.24
N ASP A 201 14.61 1.86 -11.37
CA ASP A 201 13.99 2.00 -12.70
C ASP A 201 13.09 0.80 -13.03
N SER A 202 13.49 -0.40 -12.61
CA SER A 202 12.69 -1.61 -12.66
C SER A 202 11.96 -1.85 -11.34
N CYS A 203 10.72 -2.36 -11.41
CA CYS A 203 9.94 -2.73 -10.24
C CYS A 203 10.74 -3.70 -9.33
N PRO A 204 10.87 -3.42 -8.02
CA PRO A 204 11.66 -4.24 -7.13
C PRO A 204 11.01 -5.61 -6.89
N THR A 205 11.83 -6.63 -6.65
CA THR A 205 11.34 -7.93 -6.19
C THR A 205 10.87 -7.84 -4.75
N LEU A 206 9.87 -8.64 -4.41
CA LEU A 206 9.40 -8.80 -3.04
C LEU A 206 9.95 -10.07 -2.40
N ARG A 207 10.29 -9.97 -1.12
CA ARG A 207 10.71 -11.09 -0.27
C ARG A 207 9.55 -11.56 0.60
N PHE A 208 9.19 -12.82 0.50
CA PHE A 208 8.24 -13.50 1.39
C PHE A 208 8.96 -14.53 2.27
N GLY A 209 8.36 -14.88 3.41
CA GLY A 209 8.87 -15.95 4.30
C GLY A 209 10.20 -15.59 4.95
N ARG A 210 10.81 -16.50 5.71
CA ARG A 210 12.10 -16.30 6.41
C ARG A 210 12.87 -17.60 6.56
N GLY A 211 14.17 -17.51 6.86
CA GLY A 211 15.02 -18.69 6.98
C GLY A 211 14.97 -19.55 5.71
N GLN A 212 14.58 -20.82 5.85
CA GLN A 212 14.42 -21.75 4.74
C GLN A 212 13.19 -21.45 3.86
N GLU A 213 12.22 -20.69 4.37
CA GLU A 213 10.99 -20.31 3.65
C GLU A 213 11.14 -19.04 2.80
N ILE A 214 12.35 -18.47 2.70
CA ILE A 214 12.57 -17.24 1.92
C ILE A 214 12.26 -17.49 0.45
N ARG A 215 11.38 -16.66 -0.09
CA ARG A 215 11.13 -16.55 -1.54
C ARG A 215 11.34 -15.12 -1.98
N ARG A 216 11.99 -14.96 -3.14
CA ARG A 216 12.04 -13.68 -3.86
C ARG A 216 11.25 -13.86 -5.14
N MET A 217 10.32 -12.96 -5.39
CA MET A 217 9.40 -13.04 -6.51
C MET A 217 9.13 -11.65 -7.07
N SER A 218 8.61 -11.59 -8.30
CA SER A 218 8.18 -10.32 -8.87
C SER A 218 7.01 -9.76 -8.05
N LEU A 219 6.79 -8.44 -8.12
CA LEU A 219 5.64 -7.81 -7.50
C LEU A 219 4.32 -8.44 -7.99
N GLN A 220 4.24 -8.77 -9.28
CA GLN A 220 3.07 -9.39 -9.89
C GLN A 220 2.81 -10.80 -9.33
N ASP A 221 3.84 -11.64 -9.22
CA ASP A 221 3.69 -12.99 -8.65
C ASP A 221 3.29 -12.96 -7.17
N ALA A 222 3.85 -12.01 -6.40
CA ALA A 222 3.50 -11.81 -5.00
C ALA A 222 2.02 -11.43 -4.84
N ILE A 223 1.55 -10.48 -5.64
CA ILE A 223 0.15 -10.02 -5.62
C ILE A 223 -0.77 -11.14 -6.07
N ASP A 224 -0.49 -11.79 -7.19
CA ASP A 224 -1.35 -12.86 -7.72
C ASP A 224 -1.43 -14.04 -6.74
N GLY A 225 -0.28 -14.50 -6.23
CA GLY A 225 -0.25 -15.60 -5.27
C GLY A 225 -0.95 -15.27 -3.96
N PHE A 226 -0.77 -14.04 -3.43
CA PHE A 226 -1.51 -13.63 -2.23
C PHE A 226 -3.03 -13.61 -2.48
N LEU A 227 -3.48 -13.04 -3.60
CA LEU A 227 -4.89 -12.97 -3.96
C LEU A 227 -5.52 -14.35 -4.18
N LYS A 228 -4.73 -15.32 -4.68
CA LYS A 228 -5.12 -16.74 -4.83
C LYS A 228 -5.04 -17.55 -3.53
N GLY A 229 -4.51 -16.98 -2.45
CA GLY A 229 -4.41 -17.63 -1.15
C GLY A 229 -3.22 -18.58 -1.00
N CYS A 230 -2.14 -18.38 -1.76
CA CYS A 230 -0.90 -19.16 -1.62
C CYS A 230 -0.26 -19.05 -0.21
N PRO A 231 -0.32 -17.89 0.48
CA PRO A 231 0.21 -17.79 1.84
C PRO A 231 -0.67 -18.51 2.86
N ILE A 232 -0.07 -19.44 3.60
CA ILE A 232 -0.74 -20.23 4.63
C ILE A 232 0.01 -20.09 5.95
N TRP A 233 -0.74 -19.72 6.99
CA TRP A 233 -0.21 -19.68 8.34
C TRP A 233 -0.10 -21.10 8.90
N ARG A 234 1.09 -21.45 9.40
CA ARG A 234 1.29 -22.60 10.29
C ARG A 234 2.27 -22.16 11.37
N ARG A 235 1.75 -21.93 12.57
CA ARG A 235 2.56 -21.43 13.70
C ARG A 235 3.88 -22.23 13.78
N PRO A 236 5.04 -21.55 13.83
CA PRO A 236 5.20 -20.12 14.11
C PRO A 236 5.38 -19.20 12.90
N THR A 237 5.16 -19.66 11.66
CA THR A 237 5.51 -18.90 10.45
C THR A 237 4.49 -18.99 9.32
N TRP A 238 4.62 -18.09 8.35
CA TRP A 238 3.91 -18.17 7.07
C TRP A 238 4.68 -19.03 6.07
N TYR A 239 3.94 -19.88 5.35
CA TYR A 239 4.44 -20.71 4.25
C TYR A 239 3.82 -20.27 2.93
N TRP A 240 4.55 -20.47 1.84
CA TRP A 240 4.04 -20.22 0.49
C TRP A 240 3.73 -21.54 -0.19
N GLN A 241 2.45 -21.84 -0.39
CA GLN A 241 2.02 -22.99 -1.18
C GLN A 241 2.08 -22.63 -2.67
N ALA A 242 2.92 -23.34 -3.43
CA ALA A 242 2.88 -23.24 -4.88
C ALA A 242 1.53 -23.78 -5.37
N ASN A 243 0.91 -23.06 -6.31
CA ASN A 243 -0.29 -23.51 -7.02
C ASN A 243 0.02 -24.72 -7.90
#